data_AF-A0A920QCJ1-F1
#
_entry.id   AF-A0A920QCJ1-F1
#
_cell.length_a   1.000
_cell.length_b   1.000
_cell.length_c   1.000
_cell.angle_alpha   90.00
_cell.angle_beta   90.00
_cell.angle_gamma   90.00
#
_symmetry.space_group_name_H-M   'P 1'
#
loop_
_entity.id
_entity.type
_entity.pdbx_description
1 polymer ?
#
loop_
_entity_poly.entity_id
_entity_poly.type
_entity_poly.pdbx_seq_one_letter_code
_entity_poly.pdbx_strand_id
1 'polypeptide(L)' 'MGIGNIDVDYATEKGILVINTPGINTTSAAELAIGLLLSAMRNIVPAHSHMSELKWDRHEFTGTELGENQ' A
#
# COMPACT_ATOMS: atom_id res chain seq x y z
N MET A 1 13.15 -1.43 3.16
CA MET A 1 13.21 -0.12 3.85
C MET A 1 14.44 0.65 3.39
N GLY A 2 14.30 1.94 3.11
CA GLY A 2 15.37 2.77 2.55
C GLY A 2 16.26 3.43 3.60
N ILE A 3 17.51 3.73 3.22
CA ILE A 3 18.49 4.50 4.01
C ILE A 3 18.67 5.93 3.46
N GLY A 4 17.72 6.40 2.65
CA GLY A 4 17.84 7.68 1.91
C GLY A 4 17.87 8.94 2.78
N ASN A 5 17.58 8.82 4.07
CA ASN A 5 17.69 9.92 5.04
C ASN A 5 19.05 9.94 5.77
N ILE A 6 19.98 9.04 5.42
CA ILE A 6 21.27 8.89 6.07
C ILE A 6 22.37 9.29 5.08
N ASP A 7 23.26 10.18 5.50
CA ASP A 7 24.51 10.45 4.78
C ASP A 7 25.48 9.28 5.00
N VAL A 8 25.43 8.32 4.06
CA VAL A 8 26.22 7.08 4.14
C VAL A 8 27.70 7.36 3.93
N ASP A 9 28.06 8.35 3.12
CA ASP A 9 29.45 8.69 2.82
C ASP A 9 30.12 9.28 4.06
N TYR A 10 29.47 10.26 4.72
CA TYR A 10 29.97 10.82 5.96
C TYR A 10 30.08 9.77 7.08
N ALA A 11 29.08 8.89 7.22
CA ALA A 11 29.12 7.80 8.20
C ALA A 11 30.31 6.86 7.94
N THR A 12 30.59 6.55 6.67
CA THR A 12 31.72 5.71 6.26
C THR A 12 33.06 6.36 6.59
N GLU A 13 33.22 7.66 6.32
CA GLU A 13 34.43 8.42 6.70
C GLU A 13 34.70 8.43 8.21
N LYS A 14 33.64 8.36 9.02
CA LYS A 14 33.73 8.29 10.49
C LYS A 14 33.85 6.86 11.03
N GLY A 15 33.86 5.85 10.17
CA GLY A 15 33.91 4.44 10.57
C GLY A 15 32.62 3.95 11.24
N ILE A 16 31.48 4.58 10.95
CA ILE A 16 30.17 4.24 11.50
C ILE A 16 29.45 3.31 10.50
N LEU A 17 29.13 2.10 10.93
CA LEU A 17 28.41 1.13 10.11
C LEU A 17 26.94 1.52 9.92
N VAL A 18 26.50 1.61 8.66
CA VAL A 18 25.09 1.77 8.29
C VAL A 18 24.57 0.47 7.71
N ILE A 19 23.48 -0.03 8.26
CA ILE A 19 22.83 -1.26 7.81
C ILE A 19 21.32 -1.03 7.69
N ASN A 20 20.72 -1.56 6.62
CA ASN A 20 19.28 -1.70 6.52
C ASN A 20 18.86 -3.15 6.84
N THR A 21 17.56 -3.37 7.00
CA THR A 21 17.03 -4.73 7.14
C THR A 21 16.33 -5.13 5.85
N PRO A 22 17.05 -5.78 4.91
CA PRO A 22 16.47 -6.19 3.64
C PRO A 22 15.40 -7.26 3.86
N GLY A 23 14.33 -7.22 3.06
CA GLY A 23 13.29 -8.24 3.04
C GLY A 23 12.29 -8.23 4.21
N ILE A 24 12.49 -7.43 5.27
CA ILE A 24 11.57 -7.41 6.42
C ILE A 24 10.13 -7.06 6.03
N ASN A 25 9.95 -6.19 5.03
CA ASN A 25 8.62 -5.75 4.61
C ASN A 25 8.09 -6.47 3.36
N THR A 26 8.74 -7.55 2.89
CA THR A 26 8.32 -8.23 1.65
C THR A 26 6.89 -8.76 1.74
N THR A 27 6.57 -9.52 2.79
CA THR A 27 5.23 -10.09 2.99
C THR A 27 4.19 -8.99 3.18
N SER A 28 4.44 -8.02 4.06
CA SER A 28 3.51 -6.92 4.29
C SER A 28 3.28 -6.07 3.05
N ALA A 29 4.30 -5.86 2.21
CA ALA A 29 4.15 -5.17 0.95
C ALA A 29 3.30 -5.96 -0.06
N ALA A 30 3.47 -7.29 -0.12
CA ALA A 30 2.65 -8.15 -0.96
C ALA A 30 1.17 -8.17 -0.52
N GLU A 31 0.92 -8.29 0.80
CA GLU A 31 -0.42 -8.22 1.38
C GLU A 31 -1.09 -6.86 1.09
N LEU A 32 -0.34 -5.77 1.28
CA LEU A 32 -0.83 -4.43 0.98
C LEU A 32 -1.13 -4.25 -0.50
N ALA A 33 -0.30 -4.79 -1.40
CA ALA A 33 -0.54 -4.72 -2.84
C ALA A 33 -1.85 -5.42 -3.23
N ILE A 34 -2.10 -6.62 -2.71
CA ILE A 34 -3.36 -7.36 -2.94
C ILE A 34 -4.54 -6.61 -2.31
N GLY A 35 -4.37 -6.08 -1.09
CA GLY A 35 -5.41 -5.29 -0.42
C GLY A 35 -5.79 -4.04 -1.21
N LEU A 36 -4.80 -3.31 -1.74
CA LEU A 36 -5.02 -2.14 -2.58
C LEU A 36 -5.69 -2.50 -3.91
N LEU A 37 -5.27 -3.60 -4.56
CA LEU A 37 -5.92 -4.12 -5.77
C LEU A 37 -7.41 -4.37 -5.53
N LEU A 38 -7.75 -5.13 -4.49
CA LEU A 38 -9.14 -5.43 -4.15
C LEU A 38 -9.92 -4.18 -3.75
N SER A 39 -9.31 -3.26 -3.00
CA SER A 39 -9.92 -1.99 -2.58
C SER A 39 -10.31 -1.13 -3.78
N ALA A 40 -9.41 -1.01 -4.76
CA ALA A 40 -9.65 -0.27 -6.00
C ALA A 40 -10.74 -0.93 -6.86
N MET A 41 -10.63 -2.24 -7.09
CA MET A 41 -11.61 -2.98 -7.91
C MET A 41 -13.02 -2.96 -7.35
N ARG A 42 -13.16 -2.82 -6.02
CA ARG A 42 -14.45 -2.86 -5.32
C ARG A 42 -14.91 -1.52 -4.79
N ASN A 43 -14.22 -0.43 -5.14
CA ASN A 43 -14.56 0.92 -4.72
C ASN A 43 -14.71 1.05 -3.19
N ILE A 44 -13.91 0.32 -2.40
CA ILE A 44 -14.12 0.20 -0.94
C ILE A 44 -13.99 1.56 -0.24
N VAL A 45 -12.96 2.34 -0.58
CA VAL A 45 -12.72 3.65 0.03
C VAL A 45 -13.87 4.64 -0.23
N PRO A 46 -14.27 4.92 -1.49
CA PRO A 46 -15.39 5.83 -1.74
C PRO A 46 -16.72 5.30 -1.20
N ALA A 47 -16.99 3.99 -1.27
CA ALA A 47 -18.20 3.40 -0.70
C ALA A 47 -18.24 3.55 0.83
N HIS A 48 -17.11 3.37 1.52
CA HIS A 48 -17.01 3.59 2.96
C HIS A 48 -17.26 5.06 3.33
N SER A 49 -16.63 6.01 2.62
CA SER A 49 -16.86 7.44 2.84
C SER A 49 -18.34 7.81 2.64
N HIS A 50 -18.98 7.32 1.58
CA HIS A 50 -20.39 7.55 1.32
C HIS A 50 -21.30 6.97 2.43
N MET A 51 -21.03 5.74 2.86
CA MET A 51 -21.74 5.11 3.98
C MET A 51 -21.56 5.86 5.31
N SER A 52 -20.37 6.43 5.55
CA SER A 52 -20.09 7.23 6.75
C SER A 52 -20.91 8.52 6.80
N GLU A 53 -21.42 8.98 5.65
CA GLU A 53 -22.36 10.10 5.53
C GLU A 53 -23.83 9.68 5.61
N LEU A 54 -24.12 8.43 6.02
CA LEU A 54 -25.48 7.85 6.12
C LEU A 54 -26.22 7.72 4.77
N LYS A 55 -25.48 7.71 3.65
CA LYS A 55 -26.05 7.50 2.31
C LYS A 55 -25.90 6.02 1.92
N TRP A 56 -26.92 5.47 1.25
CA TRP A 56 -26.97 4.06 0.84
C TRP A 56 -27.31 3.94 -0.65
N ASP A 57 -26.29 4.02 -1.50
CA ASP A 57 -26.43 3.90 -2.95
C ASP A 57 -25.73 2.66 -3.51
N ARG A 58 -26.40 1.50 -3.39
CA ARG A 58 -25.82 0.19 -3.77
C ARG A 58 -25.38 0.07 -5.24
N HIS A 59 -26.01 0.85 -6.11
CA HIS A 59 -25.80 0.75 -7.56
C HIS A 59 -24.59 1.56 -8.02
N GLU A 60 -24.20 2.59 -7.27
CA GLU A 60 -23.12 3.51 -7.60
C GLU A 60 -21.73 2.84 -7.50
N PHE A 61 -21.56 1.88 -6.58
CA PHE A 61 -20.27 1.26 -6.27
C PHE A 61 -20.13 -0.17 -6.83
N THR A 62 -20.54 -0.38 -8.08
CA THR A 62 -20.34 -1.66 -8.76
C THR A 62 -18.84 -1.86 -9.06
N GLY A 63 -18.29 -3.01 -8.66
CA GLY A 63 -16.87 -3.32 -8.85
C GLY A 63 -16.57 -4.14 -10.10
N THR A 64 -15.28 -4.40 -10.34
CA THR A 64 -14.78 -5.27 -11.43
C THR A 64 -14.32 -6.61 -10.86
N GLU A 65 -14.52 -7.69 -11.62
CA GLU A 65 -14.04 -9.03 -11.25
C GLU A 65 -12.56 -9.20 -11.61
N LEU A 66 -11.83 -9.99 -10.81
CA LEU A 66 -10.40 -10.26 -11.04
C LEU A 66 -10.17 -11.40 -12.04
N GLY A 67 -11.11 -12.34 -12.13
CA GLY A 67 -11.00 -13.53 -12.97
C GLY A 67 -11.48 -13.34 -14.41
N GLU A 68 -12.18 -12.24 -14.70
CA GLU A 68 -12.67 -11.94 -16.04
C GLU A 68 -11.90 -10.77 -16.66
N ASN A 69 -11.15 -11.07 -17.72
CA ASN A 69 -10.73 -10.07 -18.69
C ASN A 69 -11.96 -9.69 -19.50
N GLN A 70 -12.37 -8.43 -19.44
CA GLN A 70 -13.05 -7.80 -20.57
C GLN A 70 -12.00 -7.26 -21.55
#